data_AF-A0A930K5X1-F1
#
_entry.id   AF-A0A930K5X1-F1
#
_cell.length_a   1.000
_cell.length_b   1.000
_cell.length_c   1.000
_cell.angle_alpha   90.00
_cell.angle_beta   90.00
_cell.angle_gamma   90.00
#
_symmetry.space_group_name_H-M   'P 1'
#
loop_
_entity.id
_entity.type
_entity.pdbx_description
1 polymer ?
#
loop_
_entity_poly.entity_id
_entity_poly.type
_entity_poly.pdbx_seq_one_letter_code
_entity_poly.pdbx_strand_id
1 'polypeptide(L)' 'MSREETYQIHYIVALIAEFAKQFHLNQRQAYNYLKRFKGIDYLMSFYDILHTQSFEDAIHDISIICQRNGGALKY' A
#
# COMPACT_ATOMS: atom_id res chain seq x y z
N MET A 1 -17.75 -7.76 11.64
CA MET A 1 -17.05 -6.68 10.92
C MET A 1 -18.04 -5.60 10.60
N SER A 2 -17.67 -4.34 10.79
CA SER A 2 -18.43 -3.19 10.33
C SER A 2 -18.30 -3.01 8.80
N ARG A 3 -19.18 -2.20 8.21
CA ARG A 3 -19.07 -1.84 6.78
C ARG A 3 -17.77 -1.11 6.48
N GLU A 4 -17.33 -0.23 7.39
CA GLU A 4 -16.10 0.54 7.27
C GLU A 4 -14.86 -0.36 7.24
N GLU A 5 -14.77 -1.34 8.14
CA GLU A 5 -13.69 -2.33 8.15
C GLU A 5 -13.61 -3.09 6.82
N THR A 6 -14.77 -3.38 6.21
CA THR A 6 -14.84 -4.07 4.91
C THR A 6 -14.32 -3.18 3.77
N TYR A 7 -14.68 -1.89 3.75
CA TYR A 7 -14.17 -0.94 2.76
C TYR A 7 -12.66 -0.72 2.89
N GLN A 8 -12.15 -0.64 4.12
CA GLN A 8 -10.71 -0.54 4.38
C GLN A 8 -9.97 -1.76 3.85
N ILE A 9 -10.46 -2.97 4.13
CA ILE A 9 -9.86 -4.21 3.60
C ILE A 9 -9.87 -4.21 2.07
N HIS A 10 -10.99 -3.87 1.44
CA HIS A 10 -11.07 -3.82 -0.03
C HIS A 10 -10.10 -2.82 -0.64
N TYR A 11 -9.98 -1.64 -0.05
CA TYR A 11 -9.02 -0.62 -0.48
C TYR A 11 -7.58 -1.12 -0.36
N ILE A 12 -7.20 -1.71 0.79
CA ILE A 12 -5.85 -2.25 1.00
C ILE A 12 -5.53 -3.34 -0.03
N VAL A 13 -6.47 -4.25 -0.29
CA VAL A 13 -6.29 -5.30 -1.30
C VAL A 13 -6.11 -4.71 -2.70
N ALA A 14 -6.94 -3.73 -3.07
CA ALA A 14 -6.83 -3.05 -4.36
C ALA A 14 -5.49 -2.32 -4.50
N LEU A 15 -5.05 -1.62 -3.46
CA LEU A 15 -3.78 -0.90 -3.49
C LEU A 15 -2.58 -1.85 -3.57
N ILE A 16 -2.60 -2.98 -2.87
CA ILE A 16 -1.56 -4.01 -3.02
C ILE A 16 -1.50 -4.51 -4.48
N ALA A 17 -2.65 -4.67 -5.13
CA ALA A 17 -2.70 -5.09 -6.53
C ALA A 17 -2.13 -4.01 -7.48
N GLU A 18 -2.45 -2.74 -7.25
CA GLU A 18 -1.90 -1.62 -8.04
C GLU A 18 -0.40 -1.44 -7.79
N PHE A 19 0.06 -1.54 -6.54
CA PHE A 19 1.49 -1.56 -6.20
C PHE A 19 2.22 -2.71 -6.91
N ALA A 20 1.62 -3.90 -6.93
CA ALA A 20 2.19 -5.04 -7.62
C ALA A 20 2.34 -4.78 -9.13
N LYS A 21 1.34 -4.16 -9.76
CA LYS A 21 1.41 -3.76 -11.18
C LYS A 21 2.50 -2.72 -11.41
N GLN A 22 2.57 -1.67 -10.60
CA GLN A 22 3.54 -0.57 -10.72
C GLN A 22 4.99 -1.09 -10.68
N PHE A 23 5.29 -2.05 -9.81
CA PHE A 23 6.64 -2.57 -9.61
C PHE A 23 6.90 -3.92 -10.31
N HIS A 24 6.00 -4.37 -11.18
CA HIS A 24 6.09 -5.65 -11.88
C HIS A 24 6.29 -6.85 -10.95
N LEU A 25 5.61 -6.84 -9.81
CA LEU A 25 5.62 -7.90 -8.81
C LEU A 25 4.33 -8.72 -8.90
N ASN A 26 4.35 -9.95 -8.38
CA ASN A 26 3.09 -10.59 -8.02
C ASN A 26 2.54 -10.03 -6.70
N GLN A 27 1.25 -10.20 -6.44
CA GLN A 27 0.59 -9.64 -5.24
C GLN A 27 1.21 -10.14 -3.93
N ARG A 28 1.70 -11.40 -3.89
CA ARG A 28 2.37 -11.93 -2.69
C ARG A 28 3.71 -11.24 -2.43
N GLN A 29 4.50 -10.98 -3.47
CA GLN A 29 5.74 -10.22 -3.39
C GLN A 29 5.48 -8.78 -2.95
N ALA A 30 4.48 -8.12 -3.53
CA ALA A 30 4.07 -6.77 -3.14
C ALA A 30 3.65 -6.71 -1.67
N TYR A 31 2.75 -7.60 -1.24
CA TYR A 31 2.35 -7.69 0.17
C TYR A 31 3.54 -7.92 1.10
N ASN A 32 4.42 -8.88 0.79
CA ASN A 32 5.60 -9.16 1.61
C ASN A 32 6.54 -7.96 1.70
N TYR A 33 6.74 -7.23 0.59
CA TYR A 33 7.55 -6.02 0.54
C TYR A 33 6.94 -4.91 1.42
N LEU A 34 5.66 -4.60 1.20
CA LEU A 34 4.93 -3.59 1.97
C LEU A 34 4.91 -3.93 3.46
N LYS A 35 4.73 -5.20 3.83
CA LYS A 35 4.76 -5.65 5.22
C LYS A 35 6.16 -5.49 5.83
N ARG A 36 7.21 -5.86 5.09
CA ARG A 36 8.60 -5.79 5.55
C ARG A 36 9.05 -4.35 5.81
N PHE A 37 8.61 -3.42 4.97
CA PHE A 37 9.07 -2.03 4.98
C PHE A 37 8.01 -1.03 5.46
N LYS A 38 7.11 -1.46 6.37
CA LYS A 38 6.11 -0.60 7.05
C LYS A 38 5.05 0.04 6.16
N GLY A 39 4.94 -0.36 4.89
CA GLY A 39 3.89 0.09 3.98
C GLY A 39 2.48 -0.36 4.39
N ILE A 40 2.33 -1.59 4.94
CA ILE A 40 1.02 -2.04 5.46
C ILE A 40 0.61 -1.27 6.71
N ASP A 41 1.55 -1.01 7.62
CA ASP A 41 1.28 -0.20 8.82
C ASP A 41 0.84 1.22 8.45
N TYR A 42 1.49 1.82 7.45
CA TYR A 42 1.11 3.12 6.90
C TYR A 42 -0.29 3.11 6.28
N LEU A 43 -0.60 2.11 5.45
CA LEU A 43 -1.93 1.93 4.85
C LEU A 43 -3.05 1.83 5.89
N MET A 44 -2.81 1.10 6.98
CA MET A 44 -3.80 0.98 8.06
C MET A 44 -3.96 2.28 8.85
N SER A 45 -2.85 2.97 9.13
CA SER A 45 -2.83 4.18 9.98
C SER A 45 -3.37 5.41 9.25
N PHE A 46 -3.26 5.46 7.92
CA PHE A 46 -3.62 6.62 7.10
C PHE A 46 -4.71 6.31 6.07
N TYR A 47 -5.50 5.24 6.29
CA TYR A 47 -6.59 4.85 5.40
C TYR A 47 -7.52 6.02 5.08
N ASP A 48 -7.96 6.77 6.09
CA ASP A 48 -8.92 7.88 5.97
C ASP A 48 -8.44 9.01 5.04
N ILE A 49 -7.13 9.10 4.81
CA ILE A 49 -6.52 10.07 3.91
C ILE A 49 -6.27 9.42 2.55
N LEU A 50 -5.59 8.28 2.53
CA LEU A 50 -5.15 7.62 1.29
C LEU A 50 -6.31 7.18 0.40
N HIS A 51 -7.44 6.77 0.97
CA HIS A 51 -8.59 6.32 0.18
C HIS A 51 -9.29 7.44 -0.60
N THR A 52 -9.00 8.70 -0.26
CA THR A 52 -9.53 9.88 -0.97
C THR A 52 -8.63 10.33 -2.12
N GLN A 53 -7.41 9.79 -2.20
CA GLN A 53 -6.42 10.13 -3.21
C GLN A 53 -6.48 9.17 -4.40
N SER A 54 -5.78 9.53 -5.48
CA SER A 54 -5.55 8.60 -6.58
C SER A 54 -4.66 7.43 -6.12
N PHE A 55 -4.74 6.28 -6.80
CA PHE A 55 -3.82 5.18 -6.54
C PHE A 55 -2.37 5.54 -6.83
N GLU A 56 -2.12 6.40 -7.82
CA GLU A 56 -0.78 6.86 -8.18
C GLU A 56 -0.13 7.61 -7.01
N ASP A 57 -0.84 8.59 -6.45
CA ASP A 57 -0.36 9.37 -5.30
C ASP A 57 -0.16 8.49 -4.06
N ALA A 58 -1.12 7.60 -3.77
CA ALA A 58 -1.03 6.71 -2.62
C ALA A 58 0.17 5.74 -2.74
N ILE A 59 0.43 5.20 -3.93
CA ILE A 59 1.59 4.32 -4.19
C ILE A 59 2.90 5.11 -4.08
N HIS A 60 2.94 6.34 -4.57
CA HIS A 60 4.10 7.21 -4.42
C HIS A 60 4.46 7.41 -2.93
N ASP A 61 3.50 7.81 -2.11
CA ASP A 61 3.67 8.00 -0.67
C ASP A 61 4.14 6.73 0.03
N ILE A 62 3.51 5.60 -0.26
CA ILE A 62 3.89 4.30 0.30
C ILE A 62 5.30 3.89 -0.11
N SER A 63 5.72 4.23 -1.34
CA SER A 63 7.07 3.95 -1.82
C SER A 63 8.10 4.78 -1.04
N ILE A 64 7.82 6.05 -0.74
CA ILE A 64 8.65 6.88 0.14
C ILE A 64 8.76 6.26 1.54
N ILE A 65 7.63 5.83 2.13
CA ILE A 65 7.64 5.18 3.45
C ILE A 65 8.46 3.90 3.42
N CYS A 66 8.28 3.07 2.40
CA CYS A 66 9.03 1.84 2.24
C CYS A 66 10.54 2.13 2.11
N GLN A 67 10.94 3.11 1.32
CA GLN A 67 12.34 3.53 1.16
C GLN A 67 12.96 4.01 2.47
N ARG A 68 12.24 4.84 3.24
CA ARG A 68 12.69 5.31 4.58
C ARG A 68 12.89 4.16 5.56
N ASN A 69 12.25 3.02 5.34
CA ASN A 69 12.37 1.81 6.15
C ASN A 69 13.33 0.76 5.54
N GLY A 70 14.15 1.13 4.55
CA GLY A 70 15.16 0.25 3.95
C GLY A 70 14.69 -0.53 2.72
N GLY A 71 13.54 -0.17 2.16
CA GLY A 71 13.03 -0.70 0.90
C GLY A 71 13.85 -0.23 -0.30
N ALA A 72 14.05 -1.14 -1.26
CA ALA A 72 14.91 -0.90 -2.43
C ALA A 72 14.15 -0.53 -3.71
N LEU A 73 12.82 -0.65 -3.72
CA LEU A 73 12.01 -0.31 -4.90
C LEU A 73 11.94 1.22 -5.07
N LYS A 74 12.21 1.69 -6.28
CA LYS A 74 12.20 3.10 -6.66
C LYS A 74 10.98 3.37 -7.53
N TYR A 75 10.12 4.27 -7.05
CA TYR A 75 8.93 4.74 -7.76
C TYR A 75 9.31 5.54 -9.01
#